data_AF-A0A382DTC7-F1
#
_entry.id   AF-A0A382DTC7-F1
#
_cell.length_a   1.000
_cell.length_b   1.000
_cell.length_c   1.000
_cell.angle_alpha   90.00
_cell.angle_beta   90.00
_cell.angle_gamma   90.00
#
_symmetry.space_group_name_H-M   'P 1'
#
loop_
_entity.id
_entity.type
_entity.pdbx_description
1 polymer ?
#
loop_
_entity_poly.entity_id
_entity_poly.type
_entity_poly.pdbx_seq_one_letter_code
_entity_poly.pdbx_strand_id
1 'polypeptide(L)' 'MRDKMTYKLTWKDEDSNSVNSKEFIGNGEDHSAFHDAFTMASVADGNLWPWVIERDGEQIAHGWGGDQLDRGRLFPTCG' A
#
# COMPACT_ATOMS: atom_id res chain seq x y z
N MET A 1 -21.69 -4.61 15.72
CA MET A 1 -20.21 -4.51 15.69
C MET A 1 -19.91 -3.36 14.76
N ARG A 2 -19.11 -2.37 15.18
CA ARG A 2 -18.63 -1.33 14.24
C ARG A 2 -17.74 -2.03 13.22
N ASP A 3 -18.06 -1.92 11.94
CA ASP A 3 -17.26 -2.47 10.85
C ASP A 3 -15.87 -1.81 10.89
N LYS A 4 -14.91 -2.57 11.43
CA LYS A 4 -13.50 -2.19 11.38
C LYS A 4 -13.04 -2.39 9.94
N MET A 5 -12.39 -1.36 9.39
CA MET A 5 -11.81 -1.41 8.05
C MET A 5 -10.30 -1.40 8.20
N THR A 6 -9.64 -2.38 7.59
CA THR A 6 -8.18 -2.45 7.58
C THR A 6 -7.68 -1.92 6.25
N TYR A 7 -6.87 -0.88 6.27
CA TYR A 7 -6.14 -0.40 5.10
C TYR A 7 -4.70 -0.87 5.19
N LYS A 8 -4.18 -1.50 4.15
CA LYS A 8 -2.79 -1.96 4.08
C LYS A 8 -2.10 -1.28 2.92
N LEU A 9 -1.08 -0.48 3.24
CA LEU A 9 -0.16 0.07 2.25
C LEU A 9 1.00 -0.91 2.06
N THR A 10 1.31 -1.27 0.82
CA THR A 10 2.52 -2.02 0.45
C THR A 10 3.30 -1.19 -0.56
N TRP A 11 4.61 -1.05 -0.39
CA TRP A 11 5.47 -0.29 -1.31
C TRP A 11 6.84 -0.94 -1.45
N LYS A 12 7.51 -0.74 -2.59
CA LYS A 12 8.91 -1.13 -2.79
C LYS A 12 9.78 0.09 -2.61
N ASP A 13 10.64 0.05 -1.61
CA ASP A 13 11.74 1.00 -1.49
C ASP A 13 12.80 0.60 -2.52
N GLU A 14 12.97 1.41 -3.58
CA GLU A 14 13.97 1.15 -4.62
C GLU A 14 15.39 1.46 -4.16
N ASP A 15 15.58 2.29 -3.14
CA ASP A 15 16.91 2.60 -2.59
C ASP A 15 17.47 1.39 -1.84
N SER A 16 16.62 0.71 -1.06
CA SER A 16 16.98 -0.51 -0.32
C SER A 16 16.58 -1.80 -1.03
N ASN A 17 15.97 -1.71 -2.22
CA ASN A 17 15.38 -2.81 -2.99
C ASN A 17 14.52 -3.76 -2.13
N SER A 18 13.77 -3.20 -1.18
CA SER A 18 13.00 -3.94 -0.18
C SER A 18 11.51 -3.65 -0.30
N VAL A 19 10.68 -4.69 -0.16
CA VAL A 19 9.22 -4.53 -0.11
C VAL A 19 8.79 -4.36 1.34
N ASN A 20 8.10 -3.26 1.61
CA ASN A 20 7.60 -2.89 2.92
C ASN A 20 6.07 -2.89 2.91
N SER A 21 5.46 -3.14 4.07
CA SER A 21 4.02 -2.98 4.23
C SER A 21 3.66 -2.44 5.60
N LYS A 22 2.54 -1.73 5.68
CA LYS A 22 2.01 -1.16 6.91
C LYS A 22 0.49 -1.17 6.90
N GLU A 23 -0.08 -1.62 8.01
CA GLU A 23 -1.53 -1.68 8.22
C GLU A 23 -2.01 -0.49 9.06
N PHE A 24 -3.19 0.00 8.70
CA PHE A 24 -3.89 1.12 9.32
C PHE A 24 -5.31 0.67 9.60
N ILE A 25 -5.70 0.68 10.87
CA ILE A 25 -7.01 0.18 11.31
C ILE A 25 -7.93 1.36 11.56
N GLY A 26 -8.96 1.48 10.73
CA GLY A 26 -10.02 2.47 10.87
C GLY A 26 -11.30 1.87 11.44
N ASN A 27 -12.12 2.71 12.05
CA ASN A 27 -13.51 2.39 12.32
C ASN A 27 -14.30 3.07 11.19
N GLY A 28 -15.03 2.33 10.34
CA GLY A 28 -15.53 2.78 9.03
C GLY A 28 -16.35 4.07 8.91
N GLU A 29 -16.55 4.80 10.01
CA GLU A 29 -17.08 6.18 10.06
C GLU A 29 -15.98 7.23 9.82
N ASP A 30 -14.71 6.91 10.10
CA ASP A 30 -13.59 7.85 10.08
C ASP A 30 -12.59 7.48 8.97
N HIS A 31 -12.44 8.37 7.99
CA HIS A 31 -11.50 8.20 6.87
C HIS A 31 -10.02 8.44 7.27
N SER A 32 -9.71 8.66 8.55
CA SER A 32 -8.34 8.85 9.05
C SER A 32 -7.41 7.71 8.67
N ALA A 33 -7.84 6.46 8.79
CA ALA A 33 -6.98 5.32 8.45
C ALA A 33 -6.61 5.28 6.95
N PHE A 34 -7.53 5.66 6.06
CA PHE A 34 -7.22 5.82 4.65
C PHE A 34 -6.32 7.04 4.41
N HIS A 35 -6.58 8.16 5.08
CA HIS A 35 -5.76 9.36 4.97
C HIS A 35 -4.31 9.12 5.40
N ASP A 36 -4.10 8.38 6.50
CA ASP A 36 -2.77 8.00 6.98
C ASP A 36 -2.06 7.08 5.99
N ALA A 37 -2.78 6.08 5.46
CA ALA A 37 -2.25 5.20 4.42
C ALA A 37 -1.86 5.98 3.15
N PHE A 38 -2.71 6.92 2.72
CA PHE A 38 -2.49 7.75 1.55
C PHE A 38 -1.36 8.77 1.76
N THR A 39 -1.18 9.27 2.99
CA THR A 39 -0.08 10.17 3.35
C THR A 39 1.26 9.45 3.24
N MET A 40 1.36 8.20 3.72
CA MET A 40 2.58 7.40 3.50
C MET A 40 2.76 7.02 2.02
N ALA A 41 1.67 6.70 1.32
CA ALA A 41 1.73 6.42 -0.12
C ALA A 41 2.29 7.60 -0.91
N SER A 42 1.94 8.84 -0.53
CA SER A 42 2.45 10.06 -1.17
C SER A 42 3.97 10.22 -1.02
N VAL A 43 4.58 9.65 0.03
CA VAL A 43 6.06 9.60 0.17
C VAL A 43 6.66 8.65 -0.85
N ALA A 44 6.08 7.46 -1.01
CA ALA A 44 6.50 6.53 -2.06
C ALA A 44 6.31 7.13 -3.46
N ASP A 45 5.20 7.83 -3.69
CA ASP A 45 4.90 8.50 -4.96
C ASP A 45 5.92 9.62 -5.27
N GLY A 46 6.30 10.41 -4.26
CA GLY A 46 7.33 11.44 -4.38
C GLY A 46 8.72 10.89 -4.75
N ASN A 47 9.00 9.64 -4.37
CA ASN A 47 10.22 8.92 -4.73
C ASN A 47 10.09 8.08 -6.02
N LEU A 48 8.95 8.15 -6.72
CA LEU A 48 8.62 7.30 -7.88
C LEU A 48 8.72 5.80 -7.57
N TRP A 49 8.43 5.44 -6.32
CA TRP A 49 8.42 4.06 -5.88
C TRP A 49 7.05 3.42 -6.10
N PRO A 50 7.01 2.13 -6.46
CA PRO A 50 5.74 1.45 -6.59
C PRO A 50 5.10 1.23 -5.24
N TRP A 51 3.78 1.43 -5.20
CA TRP A 51 2.96 1.23 -4.02
C TRP A 51 1.51 0.86 -4.36
N VAL A 52 0.86 0.17 -3.42
CA VAL A 52 -0.55 -0.25 -3.49
C VAL A 52 -1.21 -0.10 -2.12
N ILE A 53 -2.47 0.34 -2.09
CA ILE A 53 -3.32 0.33 -0.91
C ILE A 53 -4.45 -0.67 -1.10
N GLU A 54 -4.55 -1.58 -0.15
CA GLU A 54 -5.61 -2.57 -0.03
C GLU A 54 -6.55 -2.17 1.11
N ARG A 55 -7.85 -2.37 0.93
CA ARG A 55 -8.86 -2.28 2.00
C ARG A 55 -9.48 -3.65 2.20
N ASP A 56 -9.34 -4.20 3.40
CA ASP A 56 -9.87 -5.52 3.76
C ASP A 56 -9.45 -6.63 2.77
N GLY A 57 -8.26 -6.50 2.16
CA GLY A 57 -7.70 -7.42 1.17
C GLY A 57 -8.05 -7.12 -0.29
N GLU A 58 -8.82 -6.06 -0.57
CA GLU A 58 -9.13 -5.62 -1.94
C GLU A 58 -8.31 -4.38 -2.30
N GLN A 59 -7.59 -4.39 -3.43
CA GLN A 59 -6.89 -3.21 -3.93
C GLN A 59 -7.89 -2.09 -4.21
N ILE A 60 -7.69 -0.92 -3.58
CA ILE A 60 -8.54 0.27 -3.79
C ILE A 60 -7.78 1.43 -4.43
N ALA A 61 -6.44 1.45 -4.33
CA ALA A 61 -5.59 2.47 -4.93
C ALA A 61 -4.19 1.93 -5.19
N HIS A 62 -3.49 2.50 -6.17
CA HIS A 62 -2.09 2.22 -6.45
C HIS A 62 -1.43 3.45 -7.06
N GLY A 63 -0.12 3.56 -6.91
CA GLY A 63 0.70 4.57 -7.59
C GLY A 63 1.57 3.98 -8.68
N TRP A 64 2.61 4.71 -9.06
CA TRP A 64 3.48 4.36 -10.18
C TRP A 64 4.06 2.95 -10.07
N GLY A 65 3.70 2.02 -10.98
CA GLY A 65 4.20 0.64 -10.93
C GLY A 65 3.61 -0.25 -9.82
N GLY A 66 2.61 0.23 -9.08
CA GLY A 66 1.89 -0.56 -8.08
C GLY A 66 1.15 -1.77 -8.65
N ASP A 67 0.77 -1.72 -9.93
CA ASP A 67 0.22 -2.86 -10.68
C ASP A 67 1.21 -4.05 -10.79
N GLN A 68 2.51 -3.77 -10.72
CA GLN A 68 3.56 -4.77 -10.78
C GLN A 68 3.91 -5.35 -9.40
N LEU A 69 3.61 -4.62 -8.32
CA LEU A 69 3.72 -5.11 -6.94
C LEU A 69 2.69 -6.19 -6.66
N ASP A 70 1.44 -5.93 -7.01
CA ASP A 70 0.31 -6.81 -6.72
C ASP A 70 0.36 -8.13 -7.51
N ARG A 71 0.96 -8.10 -8.70
CA ARG A 71 1.08 -9.26 -9.61
C ARG A 71 2.31 -10.13 -9.39
N GLY A 72 3.03 -9.97 -8.28
CA GLY A 72 4.23 -10.77 -8.04
C GLY A 72 5.39 -10.43 -8.98
N ARG A 73 5.31 -9.34 -9.77
CA ARG A 73 6.20 -9.09 -10.92
C ARG A 73 7.41 -8.22 -10.59
N LEU A 74 7.34 -7.45 -9.51
CA LEU A 74 8.49 -6.76 -8.90
C LEU A 74 9.24 -7.62 -7.87
N PHE A 75 8.71 -8.80 -7.54
CA PHE A 75 9.51 -9.81 -6.87
C PHE A 75 10.43 -10.39 -7.94
N PRO A 76 11.76 -10.37 -7.78
CA PRO A 76 12.55 -11.35 -8.50
C PRO A 76 12.02 -12.70 -8.03
N THR A 77 11.28 -13.41 -8.89
CA THR A 77 11.24 -14.85 -8.79
C THR A 77 12.70 -15.26 -8.95
N CYS A 78 13.38 -15.51 -7.84
CA CYS A 78 14.68 -16.15 -7.86
C CYS A 78 14.49 -17.45 -8.66
N GLY A 79 14.99 -17.42 -9.89
CA GLY A 79 15.11 -18.56 -10.79
C GLY A 79 16.57 -18.65 -11.19
#